data_AF-A0AAN5I888-F1
#
_entry.id   AF-A0AAN5I888-F1
#
_cell.length_a   1.000
_cell.length_b   1.000
_cell.length_c   1.000
_cell.angle_alpha   90.00
_cell.angle_beta   90.00
_cell.angle_gamma   90.00
#
_symmetry.space_group_name_H-M   'P 1'
#
loop_
_entity.id
_entity.type
_entity.pdbx_description
1 polymer ?
#
loop_
_entity_poly.entity_id
_entity_poly.type
_entity_poly.pdbx_seq_one_letter_code
_entity_poly.pdbx_strand_id
1 'polypeptide(L)'
;ENKASNHSIILSCCWLIRNVMEGTKDHIQEIISNGLLRKIVEVMQAGDSDCQEQCSWALYHLVMKGTYKQIISLLNEKPMPAMSAVLAHTDRECIYDALYMIDKLLSIFK
;
A
#
# COMPACT_ATOMS: atom_id res chain seq x y z
N GLU A 1 24.66 -15.35 -5.45
CA GLU A 1 23.36 -15.48 -4.74
C GLU A 1 22.24 -15.07 -5.68
N ASN A 2 21.17 -15.87 -5.74
CA ASN A 2 20.23 -15.90 -6.86
C ASN A 2 19.20 -14.76 -6.76
N LYS A 3 19.46 -13.61 -7.40
CA LYS A 3 18.56 -12.43 -7.38
C LYS A 3 17.11 -12.73 -7.77
N ALA A 4 16.90 -13.73 -8.64
CA ALA A 4 15.57 -14.15 -9.09
C ALA A 4 14.72 -14.80 -7.97
N SER A 5 15.34 -15.47 -6.98
CA SER A 5 14.59 -16.08 -5.88
C SER A 5 14.14 -15.04 -4.85
N ASN A 6 14.88 -13.96 -4.67
CA ASN A 6 14.52 -12.93 -3.70
C ASN A 6 13.35 -12.08 -4.18
N HIS A 7 13.32 -11.74 -5.47
CA HIS A 7 12.20 -11.01 -6.06
C HIS A 7 10.89 -11.81 -5.99
N SER A 8 10.90 -13.10 -6.36
CA SER A 8 9.68 -13.92 -6.30
C SER A 8 9.14 -14.09 -4.87
N ILE A 9 10.02 -14.17 -3.88
CA ILE A 9 9.64 -14.20 -2.46
C ILE A 9 9.00 -12.87 -2.05
N ILE A 10 9.62 -11.73 -2.39
CA ILE A 10 9.09 -10.41 -2.03
C ILE A 10 7.72 -10.19 -2.68
N LEU A 11 7.56 -10.52 -3.96
CA LEU A 11 6.29 -10.42 -4.66
C LEU A 11 5.21 -11.28 -3.99
N SER A 12 5.56 -12.52 -3.63
CA SER A 12 4.65 -13.43 -2.92
C SER A 12 4.25 -12.87 -1.54
N CYS A 13 5.17 -12.23 -0.82
CA CYS A 13 4.88 -11.55 0.43
C CYS A 13 3.96 -10.34 0.23
N CYS A 14 4.21 -9.50 -0.77
CA CYS A 14 3.38 -8.34 -1.07
C CYS A 14 1.95 -8.77 -1.45
N TRP A 15 1.83 -9.80 -2.29
CA TRP A 15 0.55 -10.40 -2.66
C TRP A 15 -0.22 -10.94 -1.45
N LEU A 16 0.47 -11.65 -0.54
CA LEU A 16 -0.14 -12.15 0.70
C LEU A 16 -0.63 -10.99 1.58
N ILE A 17 0.18 -9.96 1.79
CA ILE A 17 -0.18 -8.79 2.60
C ILE A 17 -1.39 -8.08 2.01
N ARG A 18 -1.42 -7.89 0.68
CA ARG A 18 -2.55 -7.29 -0.05
C ARG A 18 -3.85 -8.07 0.21
N ASN A 19 -3.81 -9.40 0.16
CA ASN A 19 -4.98 -10.23 0.46
C ASN A 19 -5.43 -10.14 1.93
N VAL A 20 -4.49 -10.02 2.87
CA VAL A 20 -4.84 -9.80 4.29
C VAL A 20 -5.52 -8.44 4.47
N MET A 21 -4.99 -7.38 3.86
CA MET A 21 -5.56 -6.03 3.91
C MET A 21 -6.90 -5.90 3.17
N GLU A 22 -7.16 -6.74 2.17
CA GLU A 22 -8.48 -6.80 1.53
C GLU A 22 -9.59 -7.29 2.47
N GLY A 23 -9.23 -8.00 3.55
CA GLY A 23 -10.15 -8.58 4.53
C GLY A 23 -10.85 -7.56 5.45
N THR A 24 -10.93 -7.90 6.74
CA THR A 24 -11.63 -7.08 7.74
C THR A 24 -10.75 -5.96 8.29
N LYS A 25 -11.38 -5.00 8.99
CA LYS A 25 -10.66 -3.94 9.72
C LYS A 25 -9.69 -4.51 10.77
N ASP A 26 -9.99 -5.69 11.33
CA ASP A 26 -9.12 -6.35 12.30
C ASP A 26 -7.86 -6.90 11.62
N HIS A 27 -7.98 -7.46 10.40
CA HIS A 27 -6.81 -7.85 9.61
C HIS A 27 -5.91 -6.66 9.28
N ILE A 28 -6.50 -5.52 8.89
CA ILE A 28 -5.77 -4.27 8.69
C ILE A 28 -5.06 -3.86 9.99
N GLN A 29 -5.74 -3.99 11.14
CA GLN A 29 -5.16 -3.65 12.43
C GLN A 29 -3.95 -4.53 12.77
N GLU A 30 -3.99 -5.82 12.49
CA GLU A 30 -2.87 -6.73 12.70
C GLU A 30 -1.63 -6.31 11.89
N ILE A 31 -1.80 -5.92 10.62
CA ILE A 31 -0.69 -5.44 9.79
C ILE A 31 -0.06 -4.18 10.39
N ILE A 32 -0.88 -3.26 10.89
CA ILE A 32 -0.42 -2.02 11.54
C ILE A 32 0.29 -2.34 12.86
N SER A 33 -0.30 -3.19 13.70
CA SER A 33 0.24 -3.58 15.02
C SER A 33 1.59 -4.31 14.90
N ASN A 34 1.81 -5.07 13.82
CA ASN A 34 3.08 -5.72 13.53
C ASN A 34 4.11 -4.79 12.87
N GLY A 35 3.83 -3.49 12.72
CA GLY A 35 4.76 -2.51 12.18
C GLY A 35 5.07 -2.67 10.69
N LEU A 36 4.23 -3.42 9.95
CA LEU A 36 4.45 -3.70 8.54
C LEU A 36 4.06 -2.52 7.63
N LEU A 37 3.27 -1.58 8.13
CA LEU A 37 2.76 -0.45 7.34
C LEU A 37 3.89 0.39 6.72
N ARG A 38 4.94 0.68 7.49
CA ARG A 38 6.13 1.38 6.99
C ARG A 38 6.75 0.63 5.81
N LYS A 39 6.87 -0.71 5.92
CA LYS A 39 7.51 -1.51 4.88
C LYS A 39 6.70 -1.52 3.59
N ILE A 40 5.38 -1.55 3.69
CA ILE A 40 4.47 -1.47 2.55
C ILE A 40 4.64 -0.13 1.82
N VAL A 41 4.74 0.98 2.57
CA VAL A 41 4.98 2.32 1.99
C VAL A 41 6.34 2.38 1.29
N GLU A 42 7.40 1.85 1.90
CA GLU A 42 8.75 1.78 1.29
C GLU A 42 8.75 0.99 -0.03
N VAL A 43 8.09 -0.17 -0.06
CA VAL A 43 8.02 -1.03 -1.25
C VAL A 43 7.16 -0.39 -2.33
N MET A 44 6.04 0.25 -1.98
CA MET A 44 5.24 1.02 -2.94
C MET A 44 6.06 2.16 -3.58
N GLN A 45 6.97 2.79 -2.83
CA GLN A 45 7.78 3.89 -3.35
C GLN A 45 8.90 3.43 -4.28
N ALA A 46 9.61 2.34 -3.94
CA ALA A 46 10.89 2.00 -4.58
C ALA A 46 11.03 0.52 -4.98
N GLY A 47 9.98 -0.28 -4.81
CA GLY A 47 9.94 -1.66 -5.28
C GLY A 47 9.89 -1.77 -6.80
N ASP A 48 9.99 -3.00 -7.30
CA ASP A 48 9.67 -3.30 -8.69
C ASP A 48 8.17 -3.12 -8.97
N SER A 49 7.83 -3.00 -10.26
CA SER A 49 6.49 -2.70 -10.76
C SER A 49 5.41 -3.60 -10.17
N ASP A 50 5.62 -4.91 -10.17
CA ASP A 50 4.66 -5.89 -9.63
C ASP A 50 4.48 -5.72 -8.11
N CYS A 51 5.57 -5.54 -7.35
CA CYS A 51 5.48 -5.30 -5.91
C CYS A 51 4.84 -3.94 -5.59
N GLN A 52 5.11 -2.90 -6.38
CA GLN A 52 4.49 -1.59 -6.23
C GLN A 52 2.98 -1.66 -6.41
N GLU A 53 2.51 -2.39 -7.42
CA GLU A 53 1.10 -2.65 -7.65
C GLU A 53 0.46 -3.34 -6.43
N GLN A 54 1.05 -4.45 -5.96
CA GLN A 54 0.51 -5.18 -4.81
C GLN A 54 0.46 -4.30 -3.54
N CYS A 55 1.49 -3.52 -3.27
CA CYS A 55 1.50 -2.61 -2.13
C CYS A 55 0.53 -1.43 -2.30
N SER A 56 0.36 -0.91 -3.53
CA SER A 56 -0.64 0.12 -3.84
C SER A 56 -2.05 -0.38 -3.52
N TRP A 57 -2.40 -1.58 -3.99
CA TRP A 57 -3.69 -2.22 -3.70
C TRP A 57 -3.90 -2.48 -2.20
N ALA A 58 -2.85 -2.90 -1.50
CA ALA A 58 -2.90 -3.11 -0.06
C ALA A 58 -3.27 -1.81 0.69
N LEU A 59 -2.61 -0.70 0.34
CA LEU A 59 -2.92 0.62 0.92
C LEU A 59 -4.29 1.15 0.48
N TYR A 60 -4.72 0.87 -0.75
CA TYR A 60 -6.05 1.20 -1.23
C TYR A 60 -7.12 0.58 -0.32
N HIS A 61 -7.00 -0.71 0.01
CA HIS A 61 -7.94 -1.36 0.92
C HIS A 61 -7.94 -0.73 2.32
N LEU A 62 -6.77 -0.34 2.85
CA LEU A 62 -6.69 0.40 4.12
C LEU A 62 -7.42 1.74 4.03
N VAL A 63 -7.20 2.54 2.98
CA VAL A 63 -7.82 3.87 2.84
C VAL A 63 -9.34 3.76 2.65
N MET A 64 -9.82 2.75 1.93
CA MET A 64 -11.24 2.60 1.63
C MET A 64 -12.05 1.95 2.74
N LYS A 65 -11.49 0.92 3.40
CA LYS A 65 -12.20 0.11 4.39
C LYS A 65 -11.78 0.42 5.83
N GLY A 66 -10.61 1.02 6.01
CA GLY A 66 -10.02 1.27 7.32
C GLY A 66 -10.81 2.28 8.16
N THR A 67 -10.58 2.22 9.46
CA THR A 67 -11.08 3.23 10.39
C THR A 67 -10.25 4.51 10.30
N TYR A 68 -10.80 5.63 10.78
CA TYR A 68 -10.08 6.90 10.88
C TYR A 68 -8.73 6.76 11.61
N LYS A 69 -8.67 5.97 12.69
CA LYS A 69 -7.43 5.70 13.43
C LYS A 69 -6.38 4.98 12.57
N GLN A 70 -6.81 3.99 11.78
CA GLN A 70 -5.92 3.25 10.89
C GLN A 70 -5.39 4.13 9.75
N ILE A 71 -6.23 5.03 9.24
CA ILE A 71 -5.82 6.02 8.24
C ILE A 71 -4.80 7.02 8.83
N ILE A 72 -4.99 7.47 10.09
CA ILE A 72 -3.98 8.27 10.78
C ILE A 72 -2.65 7.52 10.89
N SER A 73 -2.68 6.23 11.24
CA SER A 73 -1.45 5.41 11.25
C SER A 73 -0.76 5.41 9.89
N LEU A 74 -1.51 5.30 8.79
CA LEU A 74 -0.95 5.44 7.45
C LEU A 74 -0.34 6.82 7.22
N LEU A 75 -1.03 7.90 7.57
CA LEU A 75 -0.53 9.27 7.40
C LEU A 75 0.78 9.52 8.17
N ASN A 76 0.95 8.90 9.34
CA ASN A 76 2.20 8.98 10.12
C ASN A 76 3.39 8.35 9.38
N GLU A 77 3.16 7.36 8.51
CA GLU A 77 4.17 6.76 7.65
C GLU A 77 4.48 7.60 6.39
N LYS A 78 3.86 8.78 6.24
CA LYS A 78 4.09 9.73 5.14
C LYS A 78 3.93 9.07 3.77
N PRO A 79 2.72 8.62 3.39
CA PRO A 79 2.49 7.82 2.19
C PRO A 79 2.57 8.63 0.89
N MET A 80 2.51 9.97 0.96
CA MET A 80 2.38 10.84 -0.21
C MET A 80 3.51 10.68 -1.25
N PRO A 81 4.81 10.59 -0.89
CA PRO A 81 5.87 10.34 -1.86
C PRO A 81 5.71 8.98 -2.57
N ALA A 82 5.29 7.94 -1.85
CA ALA A 82 5.04 6.62 -2.42
C ALA A 82 3.86 6.63 -3.40
N MET A 83 2.74 7.28 -3.02
CA MET A 83 1.58 7.46 -3.88
C MET A 83 1.93 8.26 -5.14
N SER A 84 2.74 9.32 -5.00
CA SER A 84 3.20 10.10 -6.15
C SER A 84 4.13 9.32 -7.07
N ALA A 85 4.93 8.38 -6.55
CA ALA A 85 5.79 7.54 -7.37
C ALA A 85 4.96 6.61 -8.27
N VAL A 86 3.85 6.06 -7.77
CA VAL A 86 2.94 5.20 -8.54
C VAL A 86 2.23 5.96 -9.68
N LEU A 87 2.09 7.27 -9.59
CA LEU A 87 1.53 8.07 -10.71
C LEU A 87 2.41 8.08 -11.97
N ALA A 88 3.68 7.66 -11.85
CA ALA A 88 4.58 7.50 -12.99
C ALA A 88 4.46 6.13 -13.68
N HIS A 89 3.59 5.24 -13.20
CA HIS A 89 3.37 3.93 -13.82
C HIS A 89 2.70 4.07 -15.19
N THR A 90 2.81 3.05 -16.05
CA THR A 90 2.08 3.00 -17.33
C THR A 90 0.71 2.35 -17.20
N ASP A 91 0.46 1.69 -16.07
CA ASP A 91 -0.79 1.00 -15.79
C ASP A 91 -1.85 1.99 -15.31
N ARG A 92 -2.97 2.02 -16.03
CA ARG A 92 -4.10 2.90 -15.74
C ARG A 92 -4.79 2.57 -14.43
N GLU A 93 -4.87 1.30 -14.06
CA GLU A 93 -5.52 0.88 -12.82
C GLU A 93 -4.69 1.35 -11.62
N CYS A 94 -3.37 1.12 -11.65
CA CYS A 94 -2.46 1.62 -10.62
C CYS A 94 -2.54 3.15 -10.43
N ILE A 95 -2.56 3.90 -11.55
CA ILE A 95 -2.70 5.36 -11.51
C ILE A 95 -4.06 5.75 -10.90
N TYR A 96 -5.15 5.12 -11.34
CA TYR A 96 -6.49 5.40 -10.85
C TYR A 96 -6.59 5.16 -9.34
N ASP A 97 -6.10 4.03 -8.85
CA ASP A 97 -6.13 3.68 -7.44
C ASP A 97 -5.31 4.67 -6.60
N ALA A 98 -4.13 5.06 -7.09
CA ALA A 98 -3.30 6.07 -6.44
C ALA A 98 -4.00 7.43 -6.35
N LEU A 99 -4.61 7.89 -7.45
CA LEU A 99 -5.37 9.15 -7.46
C LEU A 99 -6.57 9.10 -6.52
N TYR A 100 -7.30 7.99 -6.52
CA TYR A 100 -8.47 7.82 -5.66
C TYR A 100 -8.09 7.77 -4.17
N MET A 101 -6.99 7.10 -3.83
CA MET A 101 -6.42 7.15 -2.48
C MET A 101 -6.06 8.58 -2.07
N ILE A 102 -5.37 9.34 -2.95
CA ILE A 102 -4.97 10.72 -2.67
C ILE A 102 -6.21 11.60 -2.43
N ASP A 103 -7.21 11.55 -3.32
CA ASP A 103 -8.45 12.30 -3.15
C ASP A 103 -9.16 11.96 -1.83
N LYS A 104 -9.25 10.67 -1.52
CA LYS A 104 -9.86 10.21 -0.27
C LYS A 104 -9.11 10.73 0.95
N LEU A 105 -7.78 10.65 0.96
CA LEU A 105 -6.96 11.19 2.06
C LEU A 105 -7.12 12.70 2.19
N LEU A 106 -7.17 13.45 1.09
CA LEU A 106 -7.40 14.90 1.10
C LEU A 106 -8.80 15.25 1.61
N SER A 107 -9.81 14.43 1.28
CA SER A 107 -11.19 14.64 1.74
C SER A 107 -11.35 14.57 3.27
N ILE A 108 -10.42 13.91 3.97
CA ILE A 108 -10.42 13.80 5.43
C ILE A 108 -10.09 15.13 6.12
N PHE A 109 -9.37 16.01 5.43
CA PHE A 109 -8.96 17.32 5.97
C PHE A 109 -9.95 18.44 5.63
N LYS A 110 -11.02 18.15 4.89
CA LYS A 110 -12.11 19.08 4.58
C LYS A 110 -13.16 19.05 5.68
#